data_AF-A0A0T9ND70-F1
#
_entry.id   AF-A0A0T9ND70-F1
#
_cell.length_a   1.000
_cell.length_b   1.000
_cell.length_c   1.000
_cell.angle_alpha   90.00
_cell.angle_beta   90.00
_cell.angle_gamma   90.00
#
_symmetry.space_group_name_H-M   'P 1'
#
loop_
_entity.id
_entity.type
_entity.pdbx_description
1 polymer ?
#
loop_
_entity_poly.entity_id
_entity_poly.type
_entity_poly.pdbx_seq_one_letter_code
_entity_poly.pdbx_strand_id
1 'polypeptide(L)'
;MPQLSHQALSVQQRHCHLVLILFMPAPRIQLEIISQFNGVELPTTRQDIAEVANEIQRFYHLQLSTNSDNSCLIHGSHLDKRLCLIHWLRRGLRYCPHFVESQFAPCLYQALSWDDSVLPLHLPRIVSQCEPHLNRQLNEKDRQFLQLYLAYCAWDNQQQTSPELSLTQQQWLERKPALAAADSLFDSFNPLLGNSLPGDPLNKIERDMLILMLTMIKAHSYYSNQSAEDNRLIDAINQLIAHFQQFSGMTLSSNEALISQLFAHLAPAIERCYFNIGIDNSLLEEVTHKYPRLLRTTQQALLAFEQEYQIQFSSDEVGLIAISFGAWLMQENALQEKQILLLTRNNPQLEQQVEQQVRELTLLPLHIKYLPHDVYLQSGAPAGTAVVLTPYAVRQPESTPPLIQVLLPLTEQQNKQLRRILELP
;
A
#
# COMPACT_ATOMS: atom_id res chain seq x y z
N MET A 1 7.67 9.42 -37.10
CA MET A 1 7.81 8.21 -36.26
C MET A 1 9.17 8.26 -35.59
N PRO A 2 9.26 8.66 -34.31
CA PRO A 2 10.52 8.53 -33.57
C PRO A 2 10.78 7.03 -33.34
N GLN A 3 11.99 6.57 -33.64
CA GLN A 3 12.43 5.21 -33.33
C GLN A 3 12.45 5.03 -31.81
N LEU A 4 11.46 4.31 -31.27
CA LEU A 4 11.50 3.80 -29.90
C LEU A 4 12.73 2.89 -29.76
N SER A 5 13.48 3.11 -28.69
CA SER A 5 14.69 2.33 -28.37
C SER A 5 14.41 0.83 -28.38
N HIS A 6 15.34 0.05 -28.97
CA HIS A 6 15.27 -1.40 -29.20
C HIS A 6 15.22 -2.29 -27.93
N GLN A 7 14.90 -1.74 -26.75
CA GLN A 7 14.85 -2.50 -25.52
C GLN A 7 13.41 -2.85 -25.17
N ALA A 8 13.12 -4.15 -25.02
CA ALA A 8 11.82 -4.62 -24.59
C ALA A 8 11.48 -4.05 -23.20
N LEU A 9 10.27 -3.48 -23.07
CA LEU A 9 9.77 -2.89 -21.83
C LEU A 9 9.46 -3.97 -20.78
N SER A 10 9.82 -3.70 -19.53
CA SER A 10 9.39 -4.55 -18.41
C SER A 10 7.87 -4.50 -18.23
N VAL A 11 7.30 -5.50 -17.54
CA VAL A 11 5.87 -5.52 -17.18
C VAL A 11 5.47 -4.21 -16.50
N GLN A 12 6.26 -3.74 -15.53
CA GLN A 12 5.97 -2.50 -14.82
C GLN A 12 5.99 -1.27 -15.73
N GLN A 13 6.90 -1.21 -16.72
CA GLN A 13 6.93 -0.11 -17.68
C GLN A 13 5.71 -0.14 -18.61
N ARG A 14 5.33 -1.32 -19.11
CA ARG A 14 4.14 -1.50 -19.95
C ARG A 14 2.86 -1.11 -19.23
N HIS A 15 2.73 -1.46 -17.95
CA HIS A 15 1.58 -1.06 -17.13
C HIS A 15 1.54 0.47 -16.93
N CYS A 16 2.69 1.11 -16.71
CA CYS A 16 2.76 2.57 -16.60
C CYS A 16 2.34 3.27 -17.90
N HIS A 17 2.85 2.81 -19.04
CA HIS A 17 2.44 3.32 -20.35
C HIS A 17 0.93 3.17 -20.53
N LEU A 18 0.41 1.96 -20.32
CA LEU A 18 -1.01 1.64 -20.50
C LEU A 18 -1.89 2.59 -19.68
N VAL A 19 -1.65 2.75 -18.39
CA VAL A 19 -2.48 3.63 -17.54
C VAL A 19 -2.37 5.08 -18.00
N LEU A 20 -1.15 5.58 -18.26
CA LEU A 20 -0.97 6.97 -18.71
C LEU A 20 -1.60 7.23 -20.08
N ILE A 21 -1.59 6.26 -21.00
CA ILE A 21 -2.31 6.37 -22.28
C ILE A 21 -3.82 6.54 -22.05
N LEU A 22 -4.40 5.79 -21.10
CA LEU A 22 -5.82 5.90 -20.78
C LEU A 22 -6.18 7.23 -20.12
N PHE A 23 -5.21 7.92 -19.51
CA PHE A 23 -5.36 9.28 -18.98
C PHE A 23 -4.96 10.39 -19.98
N MET A 24 -4.51 10.05 -21.18
CA MET A 24 -4.25 11.06 -22.20
C MET A 24 -5.56 11.70 -22.67
N PRO A 25 -5.55 12.98 -23.08
CA PRO A 25 -6.68 13.65 -23.72
C PRO A 25 -7.08 13.08 -25.09
N ALA A 26 -7.63 11.87 -25.11
CA ALA A 26 -8.05 11.19 -26.33
C ALA A 26 -9.49 10.65 -26.16
N PRO A 27 -10.35 10.79 -27.19
CA PRO A 27 -11.75 10.41 -27.07
C PRO A 27 -11.95 8.90 -26.93
N ARG A 28 -11.07 8.08 -27.53
CA ARG A 28 -11.08 6.61 -27.45
C ARG A 28 -9.67 6.06 -27.64
N ILE A 29 -9.24 5.17 -26.74
CA ILE A 29 -7.97 4.47 -26.85
C ILE A 29 -8.23 3.04 -27.36
N GLN A 30 -7.67 2.71 -28.51
CA GLN A 30 -7.75 1.37 -29.09
C GLN A 30 -6.66 0.45 -28.53
N LEU A 31 -6.94 -0.85 -28.40
CA LEU A 31 -5.96 -1.85 -27.96
C LEU A 31 -4.67 -1.83 -28.81
N GLU A 32 -4.81 -1.61 -30.11
CA GLU A 32 -3.70 -1.56 -31.07
C GLU A 32 -2.75 -0.40 -30.76
N ILE A 33 -3.27 0.73 -30.27
CA ILE A 33 -2.45 1.88 -29.86
C ILE A 33 -1.61 1.49 -28.64
N ILE A 34 -2.22 0.83 -27.65
CA ILE A 34 -1.51 0.37 -26.44
C ILE A 34 -0.43 -0.66 -26.82
N SER A 35 -0.78 -1.62 -27.68
CA SER A 35 0.15 -2.63 -28.23
C SER A 35 1.34 -1.98 -28.93
N GLN A 36 1.09 -0.98 -29.78
CA GLN A 36 2.13 -0.25 -30.50
C GLN A 36 3.06 0.52 -29.56
N PHE A 37 2.52 1.26 -28.59
CA PHE A 37 3.33 1.98 -27.61
C PHE A 37 4.16 1.06 -26.72
N ASN A 38 3.64 -0.13 -26.41
CA ASN A 38 4.33 -1.10 -25.57
C ASN A 38 5.26 -2.05 -26.34
N GLY A 39 5.17 -2.08 -27.67
CA GLY A 39 5.96 -2.97 -28.52
C GLY A 39 5.68 -4.46 -28.26
N VAL A 40 4.44 -4.81 -27.91
CA VAL A 40 4.02 -6.19 -27.61
C VAL A 40 2.76 -6.56 -28.38
N GLU A 41 2.59 -7.85 -28.70
CA GLU A 41 1.43 -8.37 -29.41
C GLU A 41 0.13 -8.26 -28.59
N LEU A 42 -1.02 -8.22 -29.29
CA LEU A 42 -2.34 -8.07 -28.68
C LEU A 42 -2.66 -9.08 -27.53
N PRO A 43 -2.25 -10.37 -27.57
CA PRO A 43 -2.46 -11.27 -26.44
C PRO A 43 -1.78 -10.79 -25.16
N THR A 44 -0.54 -10.30 -25.25
CA THR A 44 0.20 -9.73 -24.12
C THR A 44 -0.44 -8.42 -23.67
N THR A 45 -0.87 -7.56 -24.60
CA THR A 45 -1.60 -6.33 -24.25
C THR A 45 -2.89 -6.62 -23.47
N ARG A 46 -3.65 -7.65 -23.84
CA ARG A 46 -4.87 -8.05 -23.11
C ARG A 46 -4.55 -8.58 -21.72
N GLN A 47 -3.45 -9.31 -21.56
CA GLN A 47 -2.97 -9.75 -20.24
C GLN A 47 -2.58 -8.57 -19.36
N ASP A 48 -1.76 -7.65 -19.88
CA ASP A 48 -1.36 -6.43 -19.16
C ASP A 48 -2.61 -5.59 -18.74
N ILE A 49 -3.62 -5.51 -19.62
CA ILE A 49 -4.91 -4.85 -19.31
C ILE A 49 -5.65 -5.54 -18.18
N ALA A 50 -5.73 -6.87 -18.17
CA ALA A 50 -6.41 -7.60 -17.10
C ALA A 50 -5.70 -7.41 -15.75
N GLU A 51 -4.37 -7.41 -15.75
CA GLU A 51 -3.57 -7.17 -14.54
C GLU A 51 -3.74 -5.75 -14.02
N VAL A 52 -3.64 -4.74 -14.89
CA VAL A 52 -3.89 -3.34 -14.53
C VAL A 52 -5.34 -3.13 -14.07
N ALA A 53 -6.32 -3.74 -14.75
CA ALA A 53 -7.73 -3.64 -14.37
C ALA A 53 -7.94 -4.11 -12.93
N ASN A 54 -7.35 -5.26 -12.56
CA ASN A 54 -7.40 -5.77 -11.19
C ASN A 54 -6.73 -4.80 -10.20
N GLU A 55 -5.55 -4.26 -10.55
CA GLU A 55 -4.82 -3.32 -9.68
C GLU A 55 -5.61 -2.02 -9.44
N ILE A 56 -6.13 -1.37 -10.48
CA ILE A 56 -6.84 -0.10 -10.33
C ILE A 56 -8.25 -0.27 -9.74
N GLN A 57 -8.92 -1.39 -9.99
CA GLN A 57 -10.20 -1.71 -9.37
C GLN A 57 -10.04 -1.88 -7.87
N ARG A 58 -8.92 -2.46 -7.46
CA ARG A 58 -8.67 -2.75 -6.07
C ARG A 58 -8.18 -1.53 -5.30
N PHE A 59 -7.25 -0.76 -5.87
CA PHE A 59 -6.64 0.36 -5.16
C PHE A 59 -7.47 1.63 -5.25
N TYR A 60 -8.26 1.81 -6.32
CA TYR A 60 -8.97 3.05 -6.59
C TYR A 60 -10.42 2.83 -6.99
N HIS A 61 -10.98 1.62 -6.88
CA HIS A 61 -12.37 1.34 -7.27
C HIS A 61 -12.71 1.66 -8.75
N LEU A 62 -11.69 1.69 -9.61
CA LEU A 62 -11.84 1.99 -11.03
C LEU A 62 -12.07 0.72 -11.86
N GLN A 63 -13.03 0.77 -12.77
CA GLN A 63 -13.28 -0.30 -13.73
C GLN A 63 -12.61 0.03 -15.06
N LEU A 64 -11.78 -0.89 -15.57
CA LEU A 64 -11.27 -0.83 -16.94
C LEU A 64 -12.12 -1.73 -17.83
N SER A 65 -12.89 -1.12 -18.73
CA SER A 65 -13.73 -1.85 -19.69
C SER A 65 -13.05 -1.89 -21.06
N THR A 66 -13.27 -2.99 -21.79
CA THR A 66 -12.93 -3.10 -23.21
C THR A 66 -14.22 -3.30 -23.99
N ASN A 67 -14.55 -2.33 -24.86
CA ASN A 67 -15.75 -2.34 -25.69
C ASN A 67 -15.63 -3.36 -26.84
N SER A 68 -16.76 -3.62 -27.51
CA SER A 68 -16.81 -4.51 -28.69
C SER A 68 -15.96 -4.03 -29.86
N ASP A 69 -15.66 -2.74 -29.93
CA ASP A 69 -14.78 -2.13 -30.92
C ASP A 69 -13.30 -2.16 -30.49
N ASN A 70 -12.95 -2.91 -29.43
CA ASN A 70 -11.61 -2.93 -28.81
C ASN A 70 -11.14 -1.59 -28.23
N SER A 71 -12.05 -0.63 -27.96
CA SER A 71 -11.67 0.57 -27.20
C SER A 71 -11.66 0.31 -25.70
N CYS A 72 -10.66 0.88 -25.01
CA CYS A 72 -10.48 0.79 -23.56
C CYS A 72 -10.87 2.10 -22.87
N LEU A 73 -11.61 2.00 -21.76
CA LEU A 73 -12.08 3.15 -20.99
C LEU A 73 -12.01 2.88 -19.49
N ILE A 74 -11.62 3.92 -18.73
CA ILE A 74 -11.63 3.90 -17.27
C ILE A 74 -12.93 4.53 -16.75
N HIS A 75 -13.66 3.76 -15.95
CA HIS A 75 -14.89 4.17 -15.27
C HIS A 75 -14.69 4.22 -13.76
N GLY A 76 -15.45 5.09 -13.09
CA GLY A 76 -15.37 5.35 -11.65
C GLY A 76 -15.52 6.83 -11.35
N SER A 77 -15.41 7.20 -10.07
CA SER A 77 -15.55 8.60 -9.66
C SER A 77 -14.37 9.46 -10.17
N HIS A 78 -14.59 10.78 -10.28
CA HIS A 78 -13.50 11.69 -10.64
C HIS A 78 -12.41 11.73 -9.56
N LEU A 79 -12.77 11.59 -8.28
CA LEU A 79 -11.80 11.47 -7.19
C LEU A 79 -10.88 10.26 -7.38
N ASP A 80 -11.46 9.10 -7.63
CA ASP A 80 -10.72 7.84 -7.82
C ASP A 80 -9.77 7.92 -9.03
N LYS A 81 -10.24 8.55 -10.13
CA LYS A 81 -9.42 8.80 -11.32
C LYS A 81 -8.23 9.71 -11.00
N ARG A 82 -8.43 10.77 -10.21
CA ARG A 82 -7.34 11.65 -9.77
C ARG A 82 -6.34 10.92 -8.87
N LEU A 83 -6.81 10.13 -7.90
CA LEU A 83 -5.97 9.32 -7.02
C LEU A 83 -5.12 8.32 -7.82
N CYS A 84 -5.74 7.65 -8.78
CA CYS A 84 -5.07 6.74 -9.71
C CYS A 84 -4.00 7.48 -10.52
N LEU A 85 -4.33 8.63 -11.12
CA LEU A 85 -3.36 9.42 -11.87
C LEU A 85 -2.18 9.88 -11.00
N ILE A 86 -2.42 10.37 -9.77
CA ILE A 86 -1.34 10.79 -8.86
C ILE A 86 -0.34 9.65 -8.68
N HIS A 87 -0.82 8.43 -8.42
CA HIS A 87 0.04 7.27 -8.27
C HIS A 87 0.78 6.92 -9.57
N TRP A 88 0.05 6.76 -10.68
CA TRP A 88 0.61 6.26 -11.93
C TRP A 88 1.49 7.27 -12.66
N LEU A 89 1.25 8.56 -12.52
CA LEU A 89 2.11 9.60 -13.06
C LEU A 89 3.44 9.68 -12.31
N ARG A 90 3.45 9.57 -10.97
CA ARG A 90 4.71 9.43 -10.20
C ARG A 90 5.48 8.18 -10.61
N ARG A 91 4.74 7.07 -10.74
CA ARG A 91 5.29 5.78 -11.17
C ARG A 91 5.89 5.90 -12.58
N GLY A 92 5.21 6.59 -13.49
CA GLY A 92 5.67 6.85 -14.85
C GLY A 92 6.93 7.71 -14.92
N LEU A 93 7.00 8.80 -14.16
CA LEU A 93 8.20 9.64 -14.05
C LEU A 93 9.41 8.87 -13.46
N ARG A 94 9.16 7.81 -12.69
CA ARG A 94 10.21 6.93 -12.16
C ARG A 94 10.66 5.88 -13.18
N TYR A 95 9.73 5.14 -13.80
CA TYR A 95 10.04 3.94 -14.59
C TYR A 95 10.06 4.16 -16.10
N CYS A 96 9.34 5.15 -16.61
CA CYS A 96 9.24 5.47 -18.03
C CYS A 96 9.28 7.00 -18.30
N PRO A 97 10.30 7.73 -17.81
CA PRO A 97 10.36 9.19 -17.93
C PRO A 97 10.32 9.67 -19.40
N HIS A 98 10.95 8.94 -20.32
CA HIS A 98 10.95 9.28 -21.74
C HIS A 98 9.55 9.22 -22.37
N PHE A 99 8.70 8.27 -21.96
CA PHE A 99 7.31 8.19 -22.42
C PHE A 99 6.51 9.39 -21.91
N VAL A 100 6.71 9.76 -20.63
CA VAL A 100 6.03 10.93 -20.05
C VAL A 100 6.41 12.21 -20.78
N GLU A 101 7.70 12.41 -21.04
CA GLU A 101 8.23 13.61 -21.70
C GLU A 101 7.88 13.68 -23.19
N SER A 102 7.96 12.56 -23.92
CA SER A 102 7.80 12.57 -25.38
C SER A 102 6.39 12.28 -25.88
N GLN A 103 5.52 11.69 -25.03
CA GLN A 103 4.17 11.30 -25.43
C GLN A 103 3.11 11.94 -24.53
N PHE A 104 3.15 11.68 -23.21
CA PHE A 104 2.07 12.12 -22.31
C PHE A 104 1.98 13.65 -22.19
N ALA A 105 3.10 14.32 -21.90
CA ALA A 105 3.12 15.77 -21.73
C ALA A 105 2.74 16.53 -23.01
N PRO A 106 3.30 16.21 -24.21
CA PRO A 106 2.93 16.89 -25.44
C PRO A 106 1.45 16.71 -25.80
N CYS A 107 0.89 15.50 -25.64
CA CYS A 107 -0.54 15.27 -25.87
C CYS A 107 -1.41 16.12 -24.94
N LEU A 108 -1.01 16.25 -23.67
CA LEU A 108 -1.72 17.06 -22.69
C LEU A 108 -1.69 18.56 -23.04
N TYR A 109 -0.50 19.09 -23.35
CA TYR A 109 -0.35 20.50 -23.72
C TYR A 109 -1.04 20.84 -25.03
N GLN A 110 -1.00 19.93 -26.01
CA GLN A 110 -1.71 20.10 -27.28
C GLN A 110 -3.22 20.18 -27.06
N ALA A 111 -3.79 19.32 -26.21
CA ALA A 111 -5.22 19.35 -25.91
C ALA A 111 -5.64 20.64 -25.19
N LEU A 112 -4.73 21.20 -24.38
CA LEU A 112 -4.91 22.50 -23.72
C LEU A 112 -4.68 23.70 -24.65
N SER A 113 -4.20 23.48 -25.88
CA SER A 113 -3.72 24.55 -26.77
C SER A 113 -2.65 25.43 -26.12
N TRP A 114 -1.82 24.85 -25.25
CA TRP A 114 -0.71 25.54 -24.61
C TRP A 114 0.54 25.45 -25.49
N ASP A 115 1.14 26.61 -25.76
CA ASP A 115 2.31 26.72 -26.65
C ASP A 115 3.64 26.60 -25.88
N ASP A 116 4.65 26.03 -26.54
CA ASP A 116 6.01 25.84 -26.04
C ASP A 116 6.73 27.17 -25.77
N SER A 117 6.25 28.28 -26.33
CA SER A 117 6.81 29.62 -26.06
C SER A 117 6.45 30.17 -24.68
N VAL A 118 5.35 29.71 -24.08
CA VAL A 118 4.77 30.26 -22.83
C VAL A 118 4.97 29.27 -21.66
N LEU A 119 4.83 27.97 -21.93
CA LEU A 119 4.89 26.91 -20.92
C LEU A 119 6.16 26.89 -20.05
N PRO A 120 7.39 27.01 -20.61
CA PRO A 120 8.62 26.92 -19.83
C PRO A 120 8.82 28.07 -18.84
N LEU A 121 8.08 29.17 -18.99
CA LEU A 121 8.19 30.34 -18.12
C LEU A 121 7.22 30.29 -16.94
N HIS A 122 5.97 29.86 -17.16
CA HIS A 122 4.92 29.97 -16.14
C HIS A 122 4.95 28.83 -15.13
N LEU A 123 4.93 27.57 -15.58
CA LEU A 123 4.79 26.42 -14.67
C LEU A 123 6.00 26.24 -13.75
N PRO A 124 7.26 26.34 -14.23
CA PRO A 124 8.42 26.27 -13.34
C PRO A 124 8.43 27.39 -12.28
N ARG A 125 8.01 28.61 -12.66
CA ARG A 125 7.90 29.74 -11.73
C ARG A 125 6.87 29.48 -10.64
N ILE A 126 5.68 29.00 -11.00
CA ILE A 126 4.62 28.65 -10.04
C ILE A 126 5.12 27.59 -9.05
N VAL A 127 5.76 26.54 -9.55
CA VAL A 127 6.31 25.49 -8.69
C VAL A 127 7.38 26.06 -7.75
N SER A 128 8.28 26.93 -8.24
CA SER A 128 9.30 27.57 -7.41
C SER A 128 8.72 28.48 -6.31
N GLN A 129 7.57 29.10 -6.55
CA GLN A 129 6.87 29.94 -5.57
C GLN A 129 6.18 29.11 -4.48
N CYS A 130 5.82 27.87 -4.79
CA CYS A 130 5.26 26.92 -3.82
C CYS A 130 6.32 26.33 -2.88
N GLU A 131 7.56 26.13 -3.34
CA GLU A 131 8.61 25.44 -2.59
C GLU A 131 8.90 25.99 -1.18
N PRO A 132 8.94 27.31 -0.93
CA PRO A 132 9.16 27.86 0.42
C PRO A 132 8.08 27.48 1.44
N HIS A 133 6.87 27.13 0.97
CA HIS A 133 5.76 26.70 1.82
C HIS A 133 5.80 25.20 2.11
N LEU A 134 6.70 24.46 1.43
CA LEU A 134 6.94 23.06 1.71
C LEU A 134 8.04 22.95 2.76
N ASN A 135 7.78 22.18 3.82
CA ASN A 135 8.79 21.78 4.80
C ASN A 135 9.80 20.77 4.23
N ARG A 136 10.09 20.80 2.92
CA ARG A 136 11.03 19.94 2.20
C ARG A 136 11.44 20.58 0.88
N GLN A 137 12.62 20.21 0.38
CA GLN A 137 13.01 20.54 -0.99
C GLN A 137 12.37 19.58 -1.98
N LEU A 138 11.94 20.10 -3.13
CA LEU A 138 11.50 19.28 -4.25
C LEU A 138 12.72 18.83 -5.07
N ASN A 139 12.70 17.58 -5.53
CA ASN A 139 13.62 17.10 -6.55
C ASN A 139 13.06 17.41 -7.96
N GLU A 140 13.85 17.21 -9.01
CA GLU A 140 13.44 17.50 -10.39
C GLU A 140 12.20 16.73 -10.83
N LYS A 141 12.06 15.46 -10.42
CA LYS A 141 10.88 14.63 -10.76
C LYS A 141 9.63 15.14 -10.06
N ASP A 142 9.72 15.56 -8.81
CA ASP A 142 8.60 16.16 -8.09
C ASP A 142 8.19 17.49 -8.75
N ARG A 143 9.15 18.32 -9.19
CA ARG A 143 8.84 19.55 -9.95
C ARG A 143 8.12 19.23 -11.26
N GLN A 144 8.62 18.27 -12.03
CA GLN A 144 7.99 17.84 -13.28
C GLN A 144 6.59 17.28 -13.03
N PHE A 145 6.41 16.48 -11.98
CA PHE A 145 5.11 15.97 -11.56
C PHE A 145 4.12 17.10 -11.28
N LEU A 146 4.50 18.11 -10.51
CA LEU A 146 3.62 19.24 -10.19
C LEU A 146 3.18 20.01 -11.45
N GLN A 147 4.11 20.25 -12.38
CA GLN A 147 3.79 20.95 -13.63
C GLN A 147 2.76 20.16 -14.46
N LEU A 148 2.97 18.86 -14.61
CA LEU A 148 2.05 17.98 -15.35
C LEU A 148 0.71 17.83 -14.64
N TYR A 149 0.70 17.76 -13.32
CA TYR A 149 -0.53 17.66 -12.54
C TYR A 149 -1.37 18.93 -12.65
N LEU A 150 -0.76 20.13 -12.58
CA LEU A 150 -1.47 21.40 -12.81
C LEU A 150 -2.07 21.47 -14.22
N ALA A 151 -1.31 21.05 -15.24
CA ALA A 151 -1.81 20.96 -16.61
C ALA A 151 -3.00 20.00 -16.70
N TYR A 152 -2.92 18.83 -16.07
CA TYR A 152 -3.99 17.86 -16.06
C TYR A 152 -5.23 18.35 -15.28
N CYS A 153 -5.05 19.11 -14.20
CA CYS A 153 -6.14 19.80 -13.51
C CYS A 153 -6.86 20.76 -14.45
N ALA A 154 -6.13 21.60 -15.18
CA ALA A 154 -6.72 22.52 -16.16
C ALA A 154 -7.47 21.80 -17.28
N TRP A 155 -6.91 20.69 -17.78
CA TRP A 155 -7.54 19.93 -18.87
C TRP A 155 -8.83 19.24 -18.42
N ASP A 156 -8.79 18.55 -17.28
CA ASP A 156 -9.95 17.83 -16.75
C ASP A 156 -11.05 18.81 -16.28
N ASN A 157 -10.67 20.01 -15.81
CA ASN A 157 -11.63 21.07 -15.45
C ASN A 157 -12.49 21.52 -16.66
N GLN A 158 -11.96 21.47 -17.89
CA GLN A 158 -12.72 21.78 -19.10
C GLN A 158 -13.83 20.74 -19.40
N GLN A 159 -13.76 19.55 -18.81
CA GLN A 159 -14.80 18.52 -18.96
C GLN A 159 -16.04 18.82 -18.10
N GLN A 160 -16.04 19.90 -17.31
CA GLN A 160 -17.14 20.34 -16.43
C GLN A 160 -17.60 19.30 -15.41
N THR A 161 -16.70 18.39 -15.06
CA THR A 161 -16.88 17.38 -14.01
C THR A 161 -15.75 17.47 -13.02
N SER A 162 -16.08 17.67 -11.74
CA SER A 162 -15.09 17.84 -10.69
C SER A 162 -15.04 16.63 -9.75
N PRO A 163 -13.91 16.38 -9.09
CA PRO A 163 -13.84 15.46 -7.96
C PRO A 163 -14.83 15.86 -6.87
N GLU A 164 -15.42 14.87 -6.19
CA GLU A 164 -16.27 15.09 -5.03
C GLU A 164 -15.51 14.67 -3.78
N LEU A 165 -15.47 15.55 -2.78
CA LEU A 165 -14.92 15.27 -1.46
C LEU A 165 -16.03 15.40 -0.42
N SER A 166 -16.07 14.47 0.52
CA SER A 166 -16.91 14.59 1.71
C SER A 166 -16.45 15.73 2.61
N LEU A 167 -17.35 16.23 3.46
CA LEU A 167 -17.01 17.26 4.46
C LEU A 167 -15.83 16.82 5.36
N THR A 168 -15.82 15.55 5.75
CA THR A 168 -14.75 14.97 6.58
C THR A 168 -13.40 14.99 5.86
N GLN A 169 -13.37 14.68 4.55
CA GLN A 169 -12.15 14.75 3.75
C GLN A 169 -11.68 16.20 3.56
N GLN A 170 -12.58 17.15 3.32
CA GLN A 170 -12.22 18.57 3.21
C GLN A 170 -11.62 19.08 4.53
N GLN A 171 -12.27 18.82 5.66
CA GLN A 171 -11.77 19.21 6.98
C GLN A 171 -10.42 18.55 7.33
N TRP A 172 -10.21 17.32 6.87
CA TRP A 172 -8.93 16.62 7.01
C TRP A 172 -7.82 17.34 6.22
N LEU A 173 -8.11 17.70 4.97
CA LEU A 173 -7.16 18.39 4.08
C LEU A 173 -6.84 19.82 4.55
N GLU A 174 -7.83 20.57 5.02
CA GLU A 174 -7.64 21.93 5.55
C GLU A 174 -6.67 22.00 6.74
N ARG A 175 -6.46 20.89 7.45
CA ARG A 175 -5.53 20.81 8.59
C ARG A 175 -4.12 20.40 8.18
N LYS A 176 -3.88 20.09 6.90
CA LYS A 176 -2.59 19.62 6.44
C LYS A 176 -1.55 20.75 6.39
N PRO A 177 -0.28 20.46 6.73
CA PRO A 177 0.83 21.40 6.50
C PRO A 177 0.97 21.83 5.04
N ALA A 178 0.49 21.01 4.09
CA ALA A 178 0.50 21.30 2.66
C ALA A 178 -0.46 22.42 2.24
N LEU A 179 -1.35 22.91 3.13
CA LEU A 179 -2.35 23.93 2.81
C LEU A 179 -1.74 25.18 2.17
N ALA A 180 -0.72 25.78 2.80
CA ALA A 180 -0.10 27.01 2.31
C ALA A 180 0.61 26.81 0.95
N ALA A 181 1.15 25.62 0.71
CA ALA A 181 1.74 25.26 -0.56
C ALA A 181 0.68 25.09 -1.65
N ALA A 182 -0.46 24.45 -1.33
CA ALA A 182 -1.60 24.33 -2.24
C ALA A 182 -2.23 25.70 -2.56
N ASP A 183 -2.35 26.59 -1.58
CA ASP A 183 -2.75 27.99 -1.76
C ASP A 183 -1.84 28.70 -2.76
N SER A 184 -0.52 28.62 -2.53
CA SER A 184 0.47 29.22 -3.42
C SER A 184 0.36 28.71 -4.86
N LEU A 185 0.18 27.40 -5.06
CA LEU A 185 -0.02 26.81 -6.39
C LEU A 185 -1.33 27.30 -7.02
N PHE A 186 -2.45 27.21 -6.29
CA PHE A 186 -3.78 27.55 -6.80
C PHE A 186 -3.86 29.04 -7.15
N ASP A 187 -3.45 29.92 -6.25
CA ASP A 187 -3.55 31.38 -6.42
C ASP A 187 -2.57 31.92 -7.48
N SER A 188 -1.45 31.24 -7.70
CA SER A 188 -0.49 31.62 -8.76
C SER A 188 -0.89 31.08 -10.13
N PHE A 189 -1.52 29.91 -10.17
CA PHE A 189 -1.87 29.22 -11.42
C PHE A 189 -3.24 29.64 -11.95
N ASN A 190 -4.26 29.68 -11.09
CA ASN A 190 -5.65 29.88 -11.50
C ASN A 190 -5.89 31.20 -12.27
N PRO A 191 -5.30 32.36 -11.86
CA PRO A 191 -5.45 33.60 -12.62
C PRO A 191 -4.79 33.58 -14.01
N LEU A 192 -3.92 32.62 -14.31
CA LEU A 192 -3.34 32.51 -15.66
C LEU A 192 -4.33 31.91 -16.65
N LEU A 193 -5.23 31.02 -16.19
CA LEU A 193 -6.25 30.40 -17.02
C LEU A 193 -7.29 31.44 -17.45
N GLY A 194 -7.51 31.55 -18.76
CA GLY A 194 -8.39 32.54 -19.38
C GLY A 194 -7.76 33.91 -19.61
N ASN A 195 -6.58 34.19 -19.03
CA ASN A 195 -5.84 35.43 -19.23
C ASN A 195 -4.59 35.24 -20.11
N SER A 196 -3.62 34.48 -19.60
CA SER A 196 -2.33 34.22 -20.27
C SER A 196 -2.25 32.82 -20.88
N LEU A 197 -3.06 31.89 -20.39
CA LEU A 197 -3.16 30.51 -20.86
C LEU A 197 -4.61 30.21 -21.26
N PRO A 198 -4.86 29.51 -22.39
CA PRO A 198 -6.18 28.99 -22.70
C PRO A 198 -6.71 28.06 -21.61
N GLY A 199 -8.00 28.19 -21.29
CA GLY A 199 -8.71 27.38 -20.31
C GLY A 199 -9.64 28.20 -19.43
N ASP A 200 -10.45 27.51 -18.64
CA ASP A 200 -11.35 28.11 -17.67
C ASP A 200 -10.73 28.12 -16.27
N PRO A 201 -11.10 29.09 -15.40
CA PRO A 201 -10.71 29.06 -14.01
C PRO A 201 -11.04 27.72 -13.33
N LEU A 202 -10.10 27.23 -12.53
CA LEU A 202 -10.26 26.01 -11.75
C LEU A 202 -11.38 26.16 -10.73
N ASN A 203 -12.17 25.11 -10.59
CA ASN A 203 -13.09 24.96 -9.47
C ASN A 203 -12.34 24.97 -8.14
N LYS A 204 -12.96 25.52 -7.08
CA LYS A 204 -12.35 25.62 -5.74
C LYS A 204 -11.87 24.28 -5.19
N ILE A 205 -12.56 23.19 -5.53
CA ILE A 205 -12.20 21.84 -5.12
C ILE A 205 -10.81 21.40 -5.60
N GLU A 206 -10.29 21.99 -6.68
CA GLU A 206 -8.93 21.71 -7.16
C GLU A 206 -7.88 22.16 -6.15
N ARG A 207 -8.17 23.19 -5.34
CA ARG A 207 -7.31 23.57 -4.20
C ARG A 207 -7.17 22.41 -3.22
N ASP A 208 -8.28 21.78 -2.84
CA ASP A 208 -8.27 20.63 -1.92
C ASP A 208 -7.56 19.42 -2.55
N MET A 209 -7.77 19.19 -3.85
CA MET A 209 -7.03 18.17 -4.60
C MET A 209 -5.52 18.44 -4.65
N LEU A 210 -5.09 19.70 -4.69
CA LEU A 210 -3.68 20.07 -4.59
C LEU A 210 -3.11 19.79 -3.19
N ILE A 211 -3.87 20.03 -2.12
CA ILE A 211 -3.46 19.65 -0.75
C ILE A 211 -3.27 18.12 -0.68
N LEU A 212 -4.25 17.36 -1.18
CA LEU A 212 -4.22 15.90 -1.20
C LEU A 212 -3.01 15.40 -1.97
N MET A 213 -2.81 15.90 -3.19
CA MET A 213 -1.68 15.55 -4.04
C MET A 213 -0.35 15.84 -3.32
N LEU A 214 -0.16 17.04 -2.77
CA LEU A 214 1.07 17.43 -2.07
C LEU A 214 1.33 16.55 -0.85
N THR A 215 0.27 16.16 -0.13
CA THR A 215 0.33 15.23 0.99
C THR A 215 0.79 13.84 0.52
N MET A 216 0.17 13.29 -0.53
CA MET A 216 0.50 11.97 -1.07
C MET A 216 1.92 11.88 -1.65
N ILE A 217 2.46 12.99 -2.17
CA ILE A 217 3.82 13.01 -2.72
C ILE A 217 4.93 13.28 -1.70
N LYS A 218 4.58 13.60 -0.44
CA LYS A 218 5.55 13.74 0.66
C LYS A 218 6.22 12.38 0.93
N ALA A 219 7.56 12.38 0.95
CA ALA A 219 8.30 11.26 1.52
C ALA A 219 8.25 11.39 3.04
N HIS A 220 7.55 10.48 3.72
CA HIS A 220 7.43 10.50 5.17
C HIS A 220 8.68 9.92 5.81
N SER A 221 9.29 10.67 6.73
CA SER A 221 10.46 10.24 7.50
C SER A 221 10.32 10.74 8.93
N TYR A 222 10.57 9.85 9.89
CA TYR A 222 10.59 10.18 11.31
C TYR A 222 11.61 11.28 11.66
N TYR A 223 12.71 11.34 10.91
CA TYR A 223 13.75 12.35 11.09
C TYR A 223 13.49 13.67 10.35
N SER A 224 12.36 13.79 9.63
CA SER A 224 12.00 15.00 8.91
C SER A 224 11.10 15.92 9.77
N ASN A 225 11.35 17.23 9.68
CA ASN A 225 10.67 18.37 10.30
C ASN A 225 9.48 18.09 11.26
N GLN A 226 9.64 18.52 12.52
CA GLN A 226 8.69 18.41 13.64
C GLN A 226 7.42 19.26 13.46
N SER A 227 6.59 18.95 12.46
CA SER A 227 5.26 19.57 12.37
C SER A 227 4.35 19.07 13.51
N ALA A 228 3.29 19.82 13.83
CA ALA A 228 2.30 19.38 14.81
C ALA A 228 1.63 18.04 14.41
N GLU A 229 1.44 17.82 13.11
CA GLU A 229 0.93 16.55 12.58
C GLU A 229 1.92 15.40 12.77
N ASP A 230 3.20 15.62 12.48
CA ASP A 230 4.23 14.60 12.63
C ASP A 230 4.40 14.24 14.13
N ASN A 231 4.35 15.22 15.05
CA ASN A 231 4.36 14.97 16.50
C ASN A 231 3.13 14.16 16.96
N ARG A 232 1.93 14.52 16.48
CA ARG A 232 0.69 13.77 16.77
C ARG A 232 0.80 12.31 16.34
N LEU A 233 1.40 12.06 15.17
CA LEU A 233 1.62 10.70 14.68
C LEU A 233 2.65 9.94 15.52
N ILE A 234 3.74 10.58 15.92
CA ILE A 234 4.74 9.96 16.80
C ILE A 234 4.11 9.57 18.14
N ASP A 235 3.30 10.44 18.75
CA ASP A 235 2.60 10.15 19.99
C ASP A 235 1.64 8.96 19.84
N ALA A 236 0.86 8.92 18.75
CA ALA A 236 -0.03 7.81 18.44
C ALA A 236 0.74 6.49 18.21
N ILE A 237 1.91 6.54 17.57
CA ILE A 237 2.79 5.36 17.38
C ILE A 237 3.33 4.87 18.71
N ASN A 238 3.78 5.76 19.59
CA ASN A 238 4.26 5.38 20.92
C ASN A 238 3.17 4.68 21.73
N GLN A 239 1.93 5.19 21.68
CA GLN A 239 0.79 4.55 22.32
C GLN A 239 0.46 3.19 21.68
N LEU A 240 0.51 3.09 20.35
CA LEU A 240 0.31 1.84 19.62
C LEU A 240 1.32 0.77 20.04
N ILE A 241 2.61 1.11 20.12
CA ILE A 241 3.67 0.21 20.58
C ILE A 241 3.41 -0.22 22.04
N ALA A 242 3.08 0.72 22.92
CA ALA A 242 2.78 0.42 24.32
C ALA A 242 1.59 -0.54 24.49
N HIS A 243 0.49 -0.30 23.77
CA HIS A 243 -0.66 -1.22 23.76
C HIS A 243 -0.30 -2.59 23.17
N PHE A 244 0.48 -2.63 22.09
CA PHE A 244 0.95 -3.89 21.52
C PHE A 244 1.76 -4.69 22.54
N GLN A 245 2.70 -4.05 23.26
CA GLN A 245 3.47 -4.70 24.33
C GLN A 245 2.57 -5.22 25.46
N GLN A 246 1.57 -4.44 25.87
CA GLN A 246 0.60 -4.84 26.89
C GLN A 246 -0.21 -6.08 26.47
N PHE A 247 -0.76 -6.10 25.25
CA PHE A 247 -1.59 -7.20 24.77
C PHE A 247 -0.78 -8.44 24.38
N SER A 248 0.44 -8.26 23.88
CA SER A 248 1.34 -9.37 23.56
C SER A 248 1.92 -10.04 24.81
N GLY A 249 2.17 -9.24 25.86
CA GLY A 249 3.01 -9.62 26.99
C GLY A 249 4.50 -9.72 26.62
N MET A 250 4.90 -9.21 25.45
CA MET A 250 6.28 -9.16 24.98
C MET A 250 6.82 -7.73 25.09
N THR A 251 8.07 -7.59 25.50
CA THR A 251 8.76 -6.31 25.49
C THR A 251 9.39 -6.10 24.13
N LEU A 252 9.09 -4.95 23.52
CA LEU A 252 9.86 -4.43 22.40
C LEU A 252 10.81 -3.40 23.00
N SER A 253 12.10 -3.54 22.74
CA SER A 253 13.08 -2.57 23.21
C SER A 253 12.77 -1.22 22.56
N SER A 254 12.97 -0.14 23.31
CA SER A 254 12.75 1.23 22.84
C SER A 254 13.64 1.51 21.63
N ASN A 255 13.11 1.30 20.42
CA ASN A 255 13.88 1.37 19.20
C ASN A 255 13.28 2.41 18.27
N GLU A 256 13.98 3.53 18.12
CA GLU A 256 13.65 4.58 17.15
C GLU A 256 13.45 4.01 15.74
N ALA A 257 14.10 2.90 15.39
CA ALA A 257 13.91 2.26 14.10
C ALA A 257 12.50 1.67 13.92
N LEU A 258 11.88 1.11 14.96
CA LEU A 258 10.49 0.63 14.89
C LEU A 258 9.54 1.80 14.70
N ILE A 259 9.72 2.86 15.49
CA ILE A 259 8.94 4.10 15.37
C ILE A 259 9.09 4.66 13.97
N SER A 260 10.32 4.71 13.44
CA SER A 260 10.61 5.21 12.10
C SER A 260 9.94 4.39 11.00
N GLN A 261 9.97 3.06 11.09
CA GLN A 261 9.28 2.18 10.15
C GLN A 261 7.76 2.34 10.23
N LEU A 262 7.19 2.31 11.45
CA LEU A 262 5.76 2.52 11.65
C LEU A 262 5.33 3.90 11.16
N PHE A 263 6.13 4.94 11.38
CA PHE A 263 5.87 6.29 10.89
C PHE A 263 5.83 6.36 9.36
N ALA A 264 6.84 5.77 8.70
CA ALA A 264 6.91 5.74 7.24
C ALA A 264 5.73 4.99 6.59
N HIS A 265 5.13 4.03 7.30
CA HIS A 265 3.97 3.27 6.85
C HIS A 265 2.62 3.90 7.22
N LEU A 266 2.44 4.29 8.48
CA LEU A 266 1.17 4.80 9.03
C LEU A 266 0.84 6.19 8.51
N ALA A 267 1.84 7.06 8.28
CA ALA A 267 1.60 8.39 7.72
C ALA A 267 0.82 8.32 6.38
N PRO A 268 1.26 7.56 5.37
CA PRO A 268 0.47 7.40 4.16
C PRO A 268 -0.73 6.45 4.34
N ALA A 269 -0.74 5.54 5.32
CA ALA A 269 -1.90 4.67 5.58
C ALA A 269 -3.13 5.45 6.06
N ILE A 270 -2.92 6.50 6.87
CA ILE A 270 -4.01 7.39 7.29
C ILE A 270 -4.66 8.04 6.06
N GLU A 271 -3.86 8.56 5.13
CA GLU A 271 -4.41 9.13 3.88
C GLU A 271 -5.19 8.07 3.09
N ARG A 272 -4.63 6.87 2.96
CA ARG A 272 -5.33 5.78 2.27
C ARG A 272 -6.67 5.45 2.92
N CYS A 273 -6.79 5.51 4.25
CA CYS A 273 -8.07 5.33 4.92
C CYS A 273 -9.06 6.47 4.62
N TYR A 274 -8.64 7.73 4.72
CA TYR A 274 -9.51 8.88 4.44
C TYR A 274 -10.00 8.93 2.98
N PHE A 275 -9.19 8.45 2.04
CA PHE A 275 -9.48 8.47 0.61
C PHE A 275 -9.84 7.09 0.03
N ASN A 276 -10.08 6.11 0.89
CA ASN A 276 -10.46 4.74 0.53
C ASN A 276 -9.54 4.12 -0.56
N ILE A 277 -8.23 4.30 -0.40
CA ILE A 277 -7.23 3.77 -1.31
C ILE A 277 -6.81 2.39 -0.81
N GLY A 278 -7.03 1.37 -1.64
CA GLY A 278 -6.59 0.00 -1.36
C GLY A 278 -5.08 -0.17 -1.47
N ILE A 279 -4.58 -1.28 -0.92
CA ILE A 279 -3.18 -1.71 -1.01
C ILE A 279 -3.10 -3.19 -1.44
N ASP A 280 -1.89 -3.67 -1.75
CA ASP A 280 -1.67 -5.07 -2.11
C ASP A 280 -1.85 -6.00 -0.88
N ASN A 281 -2.49 -7.16 -1.09
CA ASN A 281 -2.72 -8.22 -0.09
C ASN A 281 -2.02 -9.52 -0.46
N SER A 282 -1.11 -9.51 -1.44
CA SER A 282 -0.41 -10.71 -1.87
C SER A 282 0.19 -11.52 -0.71
N LEU A 283 0.48 -10.87 0.42
CA LEU A 283 1.00 -11.50 1.65
C LEU A 283 -0.05 -11.75 2.75
N LEU A 284 -1.27 -11.22 2.65
CA LEU A 284 -2.22 -11.22 3.77
C LEU A 284 -2.76 -12.61 4.09
N GLU A 285 -3.07 -13.42 3.09
CA GLU A 285 -3.58 -14.79 3.31
C GLU A 285 -2.54 -15.62 4.05
N GLU A 286 -1.28 -15.53 3.65
CA GLU A 286 -0.18 -16.23 4.29
C GLU A 286 0.03 -15.74 5.72
N VAL A 287 -0.02 -14.43 5.96
CA VAL A 287 0.14 -13.86 7.31
C VAL A 287 -1.03 -14.22 8.22
N THR A 288 -2.24 -14.24 7.67
CA THR A 288 -3.47 -14.60 8.41
C THR A 288 -3.46 -16.04 8.88
N HIS A 289 -3.00 -16.95 8.02
CA HIS A 289 -2.86 -18.36 8.39
C HIS A 289 -1.68 -18.59 9.34
N LYS A 290 -0.52 -17.97 9.08
CA LYS A 290 0.71 -18.26 9.83
C LYS A 290 0.81 -17.56 11.18
N TYR A 291 0.23 -16.36 11.32
CA TYR A 291 0.39 -15.48 12.49
C TYR A 291 -0.95 -14.91 13.03
N PRO A 292 -1.95 -15.75 13.30
CA PRO A 292 -3.28 -15.28 13.69
C PRO A 292 -3.29 -14.51 15.01
N ARG A 293 -2.47 -14.92 16.00
CA ARG A 293 -2.33 -14.20 17.27
C ARG A 293 -1.72 -12.81 17.05
N LEU A 294 -0.71 -12.70 16.18
CA LEU A 294 -0.04 -11.44 15.87
C LEU A 294 -1.02 -10.43 15.30
N LEU A 295 -1.80 -10.84 14.30
CA LEU A 295 -2.83 -9.99 13.71
C LEU A 295 -3.87 -9.55 14.74
N ARG A 296 -4.39 -10.46 15.57
CA ARG A 296 -5.36 -10.09 16.60
C ARG A 296 -4.78 -9.10 17.60
N THR A 297 -3.56 -9.33 18.06
CA THR A 297 -2.87 -8.43 19.00
C THR A 297 -2.62 -7.07 18.37
N THR A 298 -2.18 -7.02 17.10
CA THR A 298 -2.02 -5.76 16.35
C THR A 298 -3.36 -5.04 16.20
N GLN A 299 -4.42 -5.73 15.80
CA GLN A 299 -5.75 -5.15 15.65
C GLN A 299 -6.27 -4.56 16.97
N GLN A 300 -6.07 -5.26 18.09
CA GLN A 300 -6.46 -4.73 19.40
C GLN A 300 -5.64 -3.49 19.79
N ALA A 301 -4.33 -3.47 19.50
CA ALA A 301 -3.47 -2.33 19.79
C ALA A 301 -3.83 -1.09 18.94
N LEU A 302 -4.34 -1.30 17.72
CA LEU A 302 -4.73 -0.24 16.78
C LEU A 302 -6.03 0.49 17.15
N LEU A 303 -6.88 -0.07 18.02
CA LEU A 303 -8.18 0.54 18.35
C LEU A 303 -8.08 1.99 18.81
N ALA A 304 -7.10 2.31 19.66
CA ALA A 304 -6.86 3.69 20.11
C ALA A 304 -6.33 4.59 18.99
N PHE A 305 -5.51 4.04 18.09
CA PHE A 305 -5.00 4.78 16.92
C PHE A 305 -6.12 5.12 15.93
N GLU A 306 -6.98 4.14 15.63
CA GLU A 306 -8.16 4.30 14.78
C GLU A 306 -9.11 5.36 15.34
N GLN A 307 -9.33 5.37 16.66
CA GLN A 307 -10.11 6.39 17.35
C GLN A 307 -9.45 7.78 17.28
N GLU A 308 -8.15 7.88 17.48
CA GLU A 308 -7.41 9.15 17.39
C GLU A 308 -7.60 9.80 16.01
N TYR A 309 -7.49 9.01 14.94
CA TYR A 309 -7.59 9.51 13.57
C TYR A 309 -8.99 9.47 12.96
N GLN A 310 -9.97 8.89 13.66
CA GLN A 310 -11.34 8.65 13.15
C GLN A 310 -11.34 7.88 11.83
N ILE A 311 -10.50 6.85 11.76
CA ILE A 311 -10.33 5.96 10.60
C ILE A 311 -10.59 4.51 11.00
N GLN A 312 -10.71 3.64 10.00
CA GLN A 312 -10.66 2.19 10.19
C GLN A 312 -9.66 1.62 9.20
N PHE A 313 -8.69 0.86 9.71
CA PHE A 313 -7.74 0.16 8.86
C PHE A 313 -8.40 -1.06 8.23
N SER A 314 -8.12 -1.29 6.95
CA SER A 314 -8.49 -2.53 6.29
C SER A 314 -7.69 -3.71 6.86
N SER A 315 -8.15 -4.93 6.61
CA SER A 315 -7.38 -6.14 6.95
C SER A 315 -5.98 -6.13 6.33
N ASP A 316 -5.85 -5.58 5.13
CA ASP A 316 -4.58 -5.47 4.41
C ASP A 316 -3.59 -4.57 5.17
N GLU A 317 -4.06 -3.41 5.66
CA GLU A 317 -3.23 -2.47 6.43
C GLU A 317 -2.84 -3.06 7.78
N VAL A 318 -3.79 -3.68 8.50
CA VAL A 318 -3.51 -4.40 9.75
C VAL A 318 -2.46 -5.49 9.51
N GLY A 319 -2.52 -6.19 8.38
CA GLY A 319 -1.52 -7.17 7.96
C GLY A 319 -0.11 -6.59 7.83
N LEU A 320 0.05 -5.48 7.12
CA LEU A 320 1.35 -4.81 6.96
C LEU A 320 1.91 -4.27 8.28
N ILE A 321 1.04 -3.71 9.13
CA ILE A 321 1.42 -3.26 10.47
C ILE A 321 1.87 -4.45 11.32
N ALA A 322 1.13 -5.57 11.26
CA ALA A 322 1.48 -6.80 11.97
C ALA A 322 2.83 -7.38 11.50
N ILE A 323 3.12 -7.36 10.20
CA ILE A 323 4.44 -7.77 9.68
C ILE A 323 5.56 -6.92 10.29
N SER A 324 5.35 -5.62 10.46
CA SER A 324 6.34 -4.74 11.10
C SER A 324 6.61 -5.14 12.55
N PHE A 325 5.57 -5.43 13.34
CA PHE A 325 5.73 -5.95 14.69
C PHE A 325 6.39 -7.34 14.73
N GLY A 326 5.97 -8.25 13.85
CA GLY A 326 6.54 -9.59 13.75
C GLY A 326 8.03 -9.56 13.42
N ALA A 327 8.44 -8.72 12.48
CA ALA A 327 9.85 -8.53 12.13
C ALA A 327 10.69 -8.07 13.33
N TRP A 328 10.18 -7.15 14.16
CA TRP A 328 10.88 -6.69 15.36
C TRP A 328 10.96 -7.75 16.45
N LEU A 329 9.87 -8.49 16.68
CA LEU A 329 9.86 -9.60 17.63
C LEU A 329 10.91 -10.66 17.28
N MET A 330 11.18 -10.87 15.98
CA MET A 330 12.21 -11.80 15.51
C MET A 330 13.63 -11.26 15.69
N GLN A 331 13.85 -9.95 15.51
CA GLN A 331 15.18 -9.34 15.65
C GLN A 331 15.68 -9.37 17.10
N GLU A 332 14.82 -9.05 18.07
CA GLU A 332 15.26 -8.88 19.47
C GLU A 332 15.38 -10.18 20.25
N ASN A 333 14.57 -11.18 19.93
CA ASN A 333 14.50 -12.38 20.77
C ASN A 333 15.52 -13.47 20.41
N ALA A 334 16.30 -13.33 19.33
CA ALA A 334 17.11 -14.43 18.75
C ALA A 334 16.32 -15.75 18.59
N LEU A 335 14.98 -15.66 18.57
CA LEU A 335 14.08 -16.81 18.52
C LEU A 335 14.08 -17.31 17.08
N GLN A 336 14.75 -18.43 16.87
CA GLN A 336 14.66 -19.17 15.62
C GLN A 336 13.24 -19.70 15.46
N GLU A 337 12.74 -19.70 14.23
CA GLU A 337 11.48 -20.35 13.89
C GLU A 337 11.49 -21.79 14.41
N LYS A 338 10.58 -22.11 15.33
CA LYS A 338 10.56 -23.44 15.96
C LYS A 338 9.93 -24.45 15.02
N GLN A 339 10.64 -25.56 14.79
CA GLN A 339 10.09 -26.70 14.09
C GLN A 339 9.20 -27.53 15.01
N ILE A 340 7.92 -27.63 14.66
CA ILE A 340 6.90 -28.42 15.34
C ILE A 340 6.49 -29.56 14.42
N LEU A 341 6.36 -30.77 14.95
CA LEU A 341 5.84 -31.91 14.20
C LEU A 341 4.40 -32.18 14.62
N LEU A 342 3.44 -32.09 13.71
CA LEU A 342 2.04 -32.46 13.94
C LEU A 342 1.79 -33.85 13.36
N LEU A 343 1.42 -34.81 14.22
CA LEU A 343 1.10 -36.17 13.77
C LEU A 343 -0.30 -36.23 13.16
N THR A 344 -0.37 -36.85 11.99
CA THR A 344 -1.60 -36.96 11.21
C THR A 344 -2.13 -38.38 11.15
N ARG A 345 -3.44 -38.50 10.90
CA ARG A 345 -4.13 -39.72 10.47
C ARG A 345 -5.10 -39.30 9.36
N ASN A 346 -6.33 -39.80 9.37
CA ASN A 346 -7.33 -39.54 8.34
C ASN A 346 -8.35 -38.48 8.79
N ASN A 347 -7.91 -37.42 9.47
CA ASN A 347 -8.80 -36.33 9.91
C ASN A 347 -8.16 -34.94 9.71
N PRO A 348 -8.12 -34.45 8.45
CA PRO A 348 -7.48 -33.18 8.12
C PRO A 348 -8.15 -31.98 8.81
N GLN A 349 -9.46 -32.04 9.07
CA GLN A 349 -10.17 -30.96 9.76
C GLN A 349 -9.69 -30.79 11.19
N LEU A 350 -9.58 -31.89 11.95
CA LEU A 350 -9.06 -31.86 13.32
C LEU A 350 -7.59 -31.41 13.36
N GLU A 351 -6.78 -31.87 12.40
CA GLU A 351 -5.37 -31.51 12.29
C GLU A 351 -5.19 -30.01 12.01
N GLN A 352 -5.98 -29.45 11.09
CA GLN A 352 -6.00 -28.01 10.83
C GLN A 352 -6.49 -27.20 12.04
N GLN A 353 -7.50 -27.69 12.77
CA GLN A 353 -7.96 -27.04 14.00
C GLN A 353 -6.87 -27.03 15.09
N VAL A 354 -6.12 -28.13 15.23
CA VAL A 354 -4.99 -28.18 16.16
C VAL A 354 -3.88 -27.23 15.73
N GLU A 355 -3.50 -27.20 14.43
CA GLU A 355 -2.53 -26.24 13.92
C GLU A 355 -2.96 -24.81 14.25
N GLN A 356 -4.20 -24.44 13.94
CA GLN A 356 -4.72 -23.10 14.20
C GLN A 356 -4.63 -22.76 15.69
N GLN A 357 -5.08 -23.66 16.57
CA GLN A 357 -5.01 -23.45 18.02
C GLN A 357 -3.57 -23.32 18.53
N VAL A 358 -2.61 -24.05 17.96
CA VAL A 358 -1.19 -23.95 18.32
C VAL A 358 -0.59 -22.62 17.85
N ARG A 359 -0.93 -22.17 16.63
CA ARG A 359 -0.51 -20.85 16.13
C ARG A 359 -1.09 -19.69 16.95
N GLU A 360 -2.27 -19.88 17.54
CA GLU A 360 -2.89 -18.92 18.46
C GLU A 360 -2.17 -18.79 19.81
N LEU A 361 -1.25 -19.70 20.14
CA LEU A 361 -0.53 -19.67 21.41
C LEU A 361 0.72 -18.80 21.39
N THR A 362 1.19 -18.36 20.23
CA THR A 362 2.44 -17.59 20.10
C THR A 362 2.32 -16.50 19.05
N LEU A 363 3.12 -15.45 19.21
CA LEU A 363 3.26 -14.38 18.22
C LEU A 363 4.37 -14.67 17.19
N LEU A 364 5.14 -15.72 17.43
CA LEU A 364 6.35 -16.06 16.68
C LEU A 364 6.03 -17.01 15.52
N PRO A 365 6.83 -16.99 14.44
CA PRO A 365 6.72 -17.97 13.38
C PRO A 365 6.90 -19.39 13.91
N LEU A 366 6.04 -20.29 13.41
CA LEU A 366 6.12 -21.72 13.65
C LEU A 366 6.25 -22.47 12.33
N HIS A 367 7.26 -23.34 12.26
CA HIS A 367 7.46 -24.27 11.17
C HIS A 367 6.79 -25.61 11.49
N ILE A 368 5.51 -25.75 11.15
CA ILE A 368 4.73 -26.96 11.45
C ILE A 368 4.82 -27.95 10.29
N LYS A 369 5.41 -29.13 10.54
CA LYS A 369 5.47 -30.26 9.59
C LYS A 369 4.40 -31.28 9.93
N TYR A 370 3.70 -31.76 8.90
CA TYR A 370 2.73 -32.83 9.01
C TYR A 370 3.43 -34.17 8.78
N LEU A 371 3.21 -35.16 9.65
CA LEU A 371 3.76 -36.51 9.49
C LEU A 371 2.73 -37.57 9.89
N PRO A 372 2.42 -38.55 9.01
CA PRO A 372 1.56 -39.66 9.38
C PRO A 372 2.07 -40.42 10.60
N HIS A 373 1.16 -40.77 11.50
CA HIS A 373 1.49 -41.40 12.78
C HIS A 373 2.21 -42.75 12.60
N ASP A 374 1.87 -43.54 11.59
CA ASP A 374 2.53 -44.81 11.25
C ASP A 374 3.97 -44.60 10.77
N VAL A 375 4.21 -43.55 9.97
CA VAL A 375 5.56 -43.16 9.54
C VAL A 375 6.39 -42.69 10.74
N TYR A 376 5.81 -41.87 11.63
CA TYR A 376 6.48 -41.43 12.85
C TYR A 376 6.96 -42.60 13.73
N LEU A 377 6.16 -43.67 13.86
CA LEU A 377 6.56 -44.85 14.62
C LEU A 377 7.77 -45.58 14.02
N GLN A 378 8.02 -45.43 12.71
CA GLN A 378 9.14 -46.05 12.01
C GLN A 378 10.38 -45.16 12.01
N SER A 379 10.22 -43.85 11.78
CA SER A 379 11.34 -42.93 11.54
C SER A 379 11.66 -42.02 12.72
N GLY A 380 10.76 -41.89 13.70
CA GLY A 380 10.84 -40.87 14.74
C GLY A 380 10.63 -39.45 14.22
N ALA A 381 10.96 -38.46 15.05
CA ALA A 381 10.88 -37.05 14.69
C ALA A 381 12.08 -36.61 13.84
N PRO A 382 11.89 -35.75 12.82
CA PRO A 382 13.01 -35.15 12.08
C PRO A 382 13.95 -34.37 12.99
N ALA A 383 15.23 -34.29 12.61
CA ALA A 383 16.22 -33.48 13.32
C ALA A 383 15.76 -32.01 13.44
N GLY A 384 16.07 -31.37 14.57
CA GLY A 384 15.68 -30.00 14.88
C GLY A 384 14.22 -29.82 15.33
N THR A 385 13.42 -30.89 15.42
CA THR A 385 12.05 -30.81 15.96
C THR A 385 12.08 -30.48 17.45
N ALA A 386 11.42 -29.39 17.84
CA ALA A 386 11.35 -28.94 19.23
C ALA A 386 10.32 -29.73 20.05
N VAL A 387 9.17 -30.06 19.44
CA VAL A 387 8.07 -30.82 20.07
C VAL A 387 7.24 -31.54 19.01
N VAL A 388 6.72 -32.71 19.38
CA VAL A 388 5.75 -33.47 18.59
C VAL A 388 4.37 -33.30 19.21
N LEU A 389 3.40 -32.90 18.40
CA LEU A 389 2.01 -32.72 18.80
C LEU A 389 1.14 -33.76 18.10
N THR A 390 0.14 -34.27 18.81
CA THR A 390 -0.80 -35.24 18.23
C THR A 390 -2.21 -35.03 18.80
N PRO A 391 -3.24 -34.93 17.94
CA PRO A 391 -4.62 -34.97 18.43
C PRO A 391 -5.08 -36.37 18.87
N TYR A 392 -4.29 -37.39 18.57
CA TYR A 392 -4.64 -38.79 18.77
C TYR A 392 -4.05 -39.35 20.07
N ALA A 393 -4.73 -40.33 20.65
CA ALA A 393 -4.31 -41.00 21.88
C ALA A 393 -2.89 -41.59 21.76
N VAL A 394 -2.03 -41.23 22.71
CA VAL A 394 -0.64 -41.66 22.80
C VAL A 394 -0.52 -42.78 23.84
N ARG A 395 0.11 -43.90 23.47
CA ARG A 395 0.33 -45.05 24.38
C ARG A 395 1.65 -44.99 25.15
N GLN A 396 2.61 -44.18 24.70
CA GLN A 396 3.92 -44.00 25.35
C GLN A 396 4.26 -42.50 25.44
N PRO A 397 4.19 -41.88 26.64
CA PRO A 397 4.37 -40.44 26.79
C PRO A 397 5.84 -39.98 26.85
N GLU A 398 6.79 -40.88 27.08
CA GLU A 398 8.21 -40.53 27.15
C GLU A 398 8.85 -40.60 25.76
N SER A 399 9.16 -39.43 25.18
CA SER A 399 9.89 -39.31 23.92
C SER A 399 10.83 -38.10 23.93
N THR A 400 11.87 -38.16 23.12
CA THR A 400 12.76 -37.03 22.82
C THR A 400 12.77 -36.78 21.31
N PRO A 401 12.32 -35.61 20.81
CA PRO A 401 11.69 -34.48 21.53
C PRO A 401 10.33 -34.85 22.18
N PRO A 402 9.80 -34.02 23.10
CA PRO A 402 8.57 -34.32 23.83
C PRO A 402 7.37 -34.54 22.91
N LEU A 403 6.59 -35.59 23.17
CA LEU A 403 5.34 -35.91 22.49
C LEU A 403 4.15 -35.50 23.36
N ILE A 404 3.35 -34.55 22.90
CA ILE A 404 2.23 -33.98 23.64
C ILE A 404 0.92 -34.29 22.92
N GLN A 405 0.00 -34.94 23.64
CA GLN A 405 -1.36 -35.09 23.17
C GLN A 405 -2.12 -33.77 23.33
N VAL A 406 -2.67 -33.28 22.22
CA VAL A 406 -3.44 -32.04 22.13
C VAL A 406 -4.91 -32.38 21.94
N LEU A 407 -5.72 -32.15 22.96
CA LEU A 407 -7.17 -32.34 22.89
C LEU A 407 -7.83 -30.97 22.79
N LEU A 408 -8.77 -30.82 21.86
CA LEU A 408 -9.54 -29.59 21.68
C LEU A 408 -10.88 -29.68 22.44
N PRO A 409 -11.33 -28.58 23.10
CA PRO A 409 -10.62 -27.31 23.27
C PRO A 409 -9.42 -27.44 24.24
N LEU A 410 -8.37 -26.66 24.01
CA LEU A 410 -7.19 -26.65 24.88
C LEU A 410 -7.55 -26.18 26.30
N THR A 411 -7.11 -26.93 27.30
CA THR A 411 -7.22 -26.50 28.71
C THR A 411 -6.23 -25.37 29.03
N GLU A 412 -6.50 -24.55 30.06
CA GLU A 412 -5.55 -23.51 30.50
C GLU A 412 -4.16 -24.07 30.84
N GLN A 413 -4.11 -25.26 31.43
CA GLN A 413 -2.85 -25.92 31.77
C GLN A 413 -2.07 -26.31 30.50
N GLN A 414 -2.74 -26.89 29.50
CA GLN A 414 -2.11 -27.19 28.21
C GLN A 414 -1.66 -25.92 27.48
N ASN A 415 -2.46 -24.84 27.51
CA ASN A 415 -2.08 -23.55 26.93
C ASN A 415 -0.79 -23.03 27.56
N LYS A 416 -0.69 -23.02 28.90
CA LYS A 416 0.52 -22.58 29.61
C LYS A 416 1.74 -23.46 29.29
N GLN A 417 1.55 -24.77 29.20
CA GLN A 417 2.63 -25.71 28.89
C GLN A 417 3.15 -25.52 27.45
N LEU A 418 2.25 -25.52 26.46
CA LEU A 418 2.60 -25.34 25.06
C LEU A 418 3.22 -23.96 24.82
N ARG A 419 2.63 -22.89 25.36
CA ARG A 419 3.17 -21.54 25.22
C ARG A 419 4.61 -21.42 25.73
N ARG A 420 4.93 -22.03 26.88
CA ARG A 420 6.33 -22.09 27.36
C ARG A 420 7.25 -22.76 26.35
N ILE A 421 6.85 -23.91 25.81
CA ILE A 421 7.66 -24.63 24.81
C ILE A 421 7.86 -23.79 23.54
N LEU A 422 6.83 -23.06 23.10
CA LEU A 422 6.88 -22.28 21.87
C LEU A 422 7.67 -20.97 22.01
N GLU A 423 7.64 -20.33 23.18
CA GLU A 423 8.23 -19.00 23.41
C GLU A 423 9.61 -19.04 24.12
N LEU A 424 10.03 -20.18 24.69
CA LEU A 424 11.39 -20.32 25.25
C LEU A 424 12.47 -20.22 24.14
N PRO A 425 13.67 -19.70 24.41
CA PRO A 425 14.78 -19.71 23.45
C PRO A 425 15.16 -21.10 22.93
#